data_AF-A0A7S3Y767-F1
#
_entry.id   AF-A0A7S3Y767-F1
#
_cell.length_a   1.000
_cell.length_b   1.000
_cell.length_c   1.000
_cell.angle_alpha   90.00
_cell.angle_beta   90.00
_cell.angle_gamma   90.00
#
_symmetry.space_group_name_H-M   'P 1'
#
loop_
_entity.id
_entity.type
_entity.pdbx_description
1 polymer ?
#
loop_
_entity_poly.entity_id
_entity_poly.type
_entity_poly.pdbx_seq_one_letter_code
_entity_poly.pdbx_strand_id
1 'polypeptide(L)'
;TEKRCCQWCYNIHWSSETQQKDARVVFDIQQSGVCTACSHCLHPRVWFSSLTQGRWYVTILALFVIYAVTTVFFGLLMYADPDSLPEDVRNGNSFLPYLWWSHHTLSTVGYGRLSPNNAYGHFLVTMEGILGL
;
A
#
# COMPACT_ATOMS: atom_id res chain seq x y z
N THR A 1 7.09 4.85 21.76
CA THR A 1 7.57 5.67 20.61
C THR A 1 6.46 6.43 19.92
N GLU A 2 5.22 5.95 20.00
CA GLU A 2 3.98 6.55 19.49
C GLU A 2 3.62 7.95 20.05
N LYS A 3 4.07 8.26 21.27
CA LYS A 3 3.79 9.56 21.93
C LYS A 3 4.49 10.78 21.29
N ARG A 4 5.47 10.59 20.40
CA ARG A 4 6.21 11.71 19.80
C ARG A 4 5.50 12.39 18.62
N CYS A 5 4.61 11.69 17.90
CA CYS A 5 3.87 12.30 16.78
C CYS A 5 2.81 13.30 17.24
N CYS A 6 2.06 13.00 18.31
CA CYS A 6 1.05 13.92 18.84
C CYS A 6 1.67 15.22 19.39
N GLN A 7 2.87 15.14 19.98
CA GLN A 7 3.49 16.30 20.62
C GLN A 7 4.01 17.34 19.61
N TRP A 8 4.31 16.93 18.38
CA TRP A 8 4.78 17.84 17.34
C TRP A 8 3.64 18.67 16.73
N CYS A 9 2.45 18.08 16.53
CA CYS A 9 1.27 18.81 16.06
C CYS A 9 0.71 19.77 17.12
N TYR A 10 0.75 19.39 18.40
CA TYR A 10 0.32 20.27 19.51
C TYR A 10 1.17 21.55 19.58
N ASN A 11 2.49 21.46 19.40
CA ASN A 11 3.38 22.62 19.52
C ASN A 11 3.31 23.62 18.35
N ILE A 12 2.82 23.21 17.18
CA ILE A 12 2.67 24.13 16.03
C ILE A 12 1.36 24.92 16.14
N HIS A 13 0.30 24.32 16.71
CA HIS A 13 -0.98 25.00 16.91
C HIS A 13 -0.94 26.02 18.06
N TRP A 14 -0.05 25.84 19.03
CA TRP A 14 0.08 26.71 20.21
C TRP A 14 0.96 27.97 20.01
N SER A 15 1.43 28.26 18.80
CA SER A 15 2.28 29.44 18.54
C SER A 15 1.48 30.66 18.02
N SER A 16 0.22 30.49 17.62
CA SER A 16 -0.59 31.56 17.03
C SER A 16 -1.66 32.18 17.94
N GLU A 17 -1.81 31.72 19.18
CA GLU A 17 -3.03 31.99 20.00
C GLU A 17 -2.83 32.84 21.26
N THR A 18 -1.70 33.53 21.45
CA THR A 18 -1.51 34.42 22.62
C THR A 18 -1.93 35.88 22.38
N GLN A 19 -2.89 36.14 21.49
CA GLN A 19 -3.35 37.51 21.16
C GLN A 19 -4.86 37.75 21.25
N GLN A 20 -5.64 36.92 21.96
CA GLN A 20 -7.04 37.31 22.21
C GLN A 20 -7.56 36.84 23.57
N LYS A 21 -7.36 37.73 24.55
CA LYS A 21 -8.04 37.73 25.84
C LYS A 21 -9.55 37.90 25.64
N ASP A 22 -10.28 37.42 26.65
CA ASP A 22 -11.65 37.78 27.04
C ASP A 22 -12.81 36.86 26.61
N ALA A 23 -13.17 36.03 27.59
CA ALA A 23 -14.52 35.90 28.15
C ALA A 23 -15.67 35.37 27.26
N ARG A 24 -15.89 34.05 27.30
CA ARG A 24 -17.11 33.50 27.91
C ARG A 24 -17.08 31.97 28.04
N VAL A 25 -17.49 31.55 29.23
CA VAL A 25 -17.57 30.18 29.73
C VAL A 25 -18.90 29.54 29.27
N VAL A 26 -18.80 28.28 28.82
CA VAL A 26 -19.84 27.25 28.75
C VAL A 26 -20.90 27.38 27.65
N PHE A 27 -20.70 26.59 26.60
CA PHE A 27 -21.69 25.58 26.21
C PHE A 27 -20.95 24.30 25.82
N ASP A 28 -21.03 23.33 26.75
CA ASP A 28 -20.57 21.97 26.59
C ASP A 28 -21.62 21.21 25.76
N ILE A 29 -21.26 20.86 24.52
CA ILE A 29 -21.75 19.62 23.90
C ILE A 29 -20.51 18.97 23.31
N GLN A 30 -19.80 18.21 24.14
CA GLN A 30 -19.60 16.79 23.92
C GLN A 30 -20.04 16.27 22.52
N GLN A 31 -19.26 16.54 21.48
CA GLN A 31 -19.07 15.58 20.39
C GLN A 31 -17.79 14.80 20.70
N SER A 32 -17.98 13.89 21.65
CA SER A 32 -17.45 12.54 21.62
C SER A 32 -16.64 12.18 20.36
N GLY A 33 -15.34 12.04 20.54
CA GLY A 33 -14.77 10.70 20.48
C GLY A 33 -14.75 10.01 19.13
N VAL A 34 -14.52 10.74 18.03
CA VAL A 34 -13.90 10.12 16.87
C VAL A 34 -12.51 10.72 16.74
N CYS A 35 -11.51 9.95 17.16
CA CYS A 35 -10.18 10.11 16.64
C CYS A 35 -10.26 9.98 15.11
N THR A 36 -10.47 11.09 14.41
CA THR A 36 -10.28 11.22 12.95
C THR A 36 -8.80 11.09 12.57
N ALA A 37 -8.02 10.38 13.39
CA ALA A 37 -6.60 10.10 13.24
C ALA A 37 -6.33 9.04 12.16
N CYS A 38 -7.35 8.29 11.72
CA CYS A 38 -7.15 7.26 10.70
C CYS A 38 -7.40 7.75 9.26
N SER A 39 -8.31 8.71 9.06
CA SER A 39 -8.68 9.17 7.72
C SER A 39 -7.71 10.20 7.12
N HIS A 40 -7.00 10.96 7.96
CA HIS A 40 -6.03 11.96 7.49
C HIS A 40 -4.66 11.37 7.14
N CYS A 41 -4.33 10.16 7.60
CA CYS A 41 -3.07 9.50 7.27
C CYS A 41 -3.02 8.93 5.85
N LEU A 42 -4.18 8.70 5.20
CA LEU A 42 -4.25 8.26 3.81
C LEU A 42 -4.27 9.41 2.81
N HIS A 43 -4.18 10.67 3.25
CA HIS A 43 -4.19 11.78 2.30
C HIS A 43 -2.88 11.75 1.47
N PRO A 44 -2.94 11.73 0.11
CA PRO A 44 -1.76 11.52 -0.73
C PRO A 44 -0.60 12.49 -0.43
N ARG A 45 -0.93 13.71 0.01
CA ARG A 45 0.04 14.74 0.37
C ARG A 45 0.92 14.38 1.57
N VAL A 46 0.37 13.75 2.62
CA VAL A 46 1.17 13.36 3.81
C VAL A 46 2.02 12.11 3.56
N TRP A 47 1.55 11.20 2.72
CA TRP A 47 2.35 10.05 2.26
C TRP A 47 3.56 10.51 1.46
N PHE A 48 3.35 11.42 0.49
CA PHE A 48 4.43 11.94 -0.34
C PHE A 48 5.51 12.67 0.47
N SER A 49 5.12 13.53 1.42
CA SER A 49 6.09 14.21 2.28
C SER A 49 6.85 13.23 3.17
N SER A 50 6.20 12.17 3.64
CA SER A 50 6.84 11.17 4.51
C SER A 50 7.85 10.29 3.77
N LEU A 51 7.56 9.88 2.53
CA LEU A 51 8.47 9.07 1.71
C LEU A 51 9.72 9.83 1.25
N THR A 52 9.58 11.13 0.99
CA THR A 52 10.67 11.99 0.49
C THR A 52 11.55 12.55 1.60
N GLN A 53 11.00 12.76 2.80
CA GLN A 53 11.74 13.29 3.97
C GLN A 53 12.22 12.19 4.92
N GLY A 54 11.79 10.94 4.70
CA GLY A 54 12.16 9.78 5.50
C GLY A 54 13.62 9.34 5.31
N ARG A 55 14.07 8.42 6.16
CA ARG A 55 15.38 7.77 6.01
C ARG A 55 15.31 6.80 4.82
N TRP A 56 16.32 6.79 3.95
CA TRP A 56 16.32 6.03 2.68
C TRP A 56 15.89 4.57 2.81
N TYR A 57 16.33 3.87 3.87
CA TYR A 57 16.00 2.46 4.07
C TYR A 57 14.52 2.25 4.41
N VAL A 58 13.85 3.23 5.02
CA VAL A 58 12.40 3.18 5.29
C VAL A 58 11.64 3.25 3.97
N THR A 59 12.06 4.13 3.07
CA THR A 59 11.45 4.27 1.73
C THR A 59 11.64 3.00 0.91
N ILE A 60 12.86 2.43 0.89
CA ILE A 60 13.12 1.14 0.20
C ILE A 60 12.29 0.02 0.82
N LEU A 61 12.22 -0.08 2.14
CA LEU A 61 11.43 -1.10 2.81
C LEU A 61 9.93 -0.94 2.50
N ALA A 62 9.41 0.28 2.48
CA ALA A 62 8.02 0.55 2.13
C ALA A 62 7.71 0.13 0.69
N LEU A 63 8.57 0.48 -0.28
CA LEU A 63 8.44 0.05 -1.67
C LEU A 63 8.52 -1.47 -1.80
N PHE A 64 9.45 -2.10 -1.10
CA PHE A 64 9.59 -3.56 -1.07
C PHE A 64 8.34 -4.25 -0.51
N VAL A 65 7.73 -3.71 0.56
CA VAL A 65 6.49 -4.25 1.13
C VAL A 65 5.34 -4.09 0.13
N ILE A 66 5.19 -2.94 -0.51
CA ILE A 66 4.15 -2.72 -1.53
C ILE A 66 4.33 -3.73 -2.67
N TYR A 67 5.56 -3.87 -3.17
CA TYR A 67 5.92 -4.81 -4.21
C TYR A 67 5.62 -6.28 -3.83
N ALA A 68 5.99 -6.69 -2.61
CA ALA A 68 5.71 -8.02 -2.11
C ALA A 68 4.19 -8.27 -1.98
N VAL A 69 3.43 -7.28 -1.52
CA VAL A 69 1.97 -7.39 -1.40
C VAL A 69 1.31 -7.49 -2.77
N THR A 70 1.71 -6.67 -3.74
CA THR A 70 1.15 -6.72 -5.10
C THR A 70 1.47 -8.02 -5.80
N THR A 71 2.71 -8.53 -5.68
CA THR A 71 3.09 -9.81 -6.28
C THR A 71 2.35 -11.00 -5.66
N VAL A 72 2.17 -11.02 -4.34
CA VAL A 72 1.38 -12.06 -3.67
C VAL A 72 -0.09 -11.95 -4.09
N PHE A 73 -0.65 -10.75 -4.19
CA PHE A 73 -2.03 -10.53 -4.60
C PHE A 73 -2.33 -11.06 -6.01
N PHE A 74 -1.50 -10.71 -6.99
CA PHE A 74 -1.65 -11.20 -8.37
C PHE A 74 -1.35 -12.69 -8.49
N GLY A 75 -0.35 -13.19 -7.76
CA GLY A 75 -0.10 -14.63 -7.66
C GLY A 75 -1.31 -15.40 -7.13
N LEU A 76 -2.00 -14.88 -6.11
CA LEU A 76 -3.21 -15.50 -5.54
C LEU A 76 -4.39 -15.48 -6.51
N LEU A 77 -4.55 -14.39 -7.28
CA LEU A 77 -5.57 -14.32 -8.33
C LEU A 77 -5.32 -15.38 -9.40
N MET A 78 -4.08 -15.54 -9.87
CA MET A 78 -3.77 -16.63 -10.81
C MET A 78 -3.95 -18.01 -10.19
N TYR A 79 -3.61 -18.19 -8.91
CA TYR A 79 -3.81 -19.47 -8.22
C TYR A 79 -5.30 -19.86 -8.09
N ALA A 80 -6.22 -18.89 -8.11
CA ALA A 80 -7.66 -19.15 -8.05
C ALA A 80 -8.17 -19.92 -9.28
N ASP A 81 -7.49 -19.81 -10.42
CA ASP A 81 -7.77 -20.57 -11.64
C ASP A 81 -6.59 -21.50 -11.94
N PRO A 82 -6.70 -22.81 -11.64
CA PRO A 82 -5.61 -23.76 -11.84
C PRO A 82 -5.16 -23.87 -13.29
N ASP A 83 -6.06 -23.63 -14.25
CA ASP A 83 -5.81 -23.73 -15.69
C ASP A 83 -5.18 -22.46 -16.28
N SER A 84 -4.92 -21.45 -15.44
CA SER A 84 -4.30 -20.19 -15.85
C SER A 84 -2.83 -20.35 -16.26
N LEU A 85 -2.11 -21.33 -15.71
CA LEU A 85 -0.74 -21.69 -16.09
C LEU A 85 -0.71 -23.10 -16.72
N PRO A 86 0.23 -23.35 -17.65
CA PRO A 86 0.48 -24.68 -18.19
C PRO A 86 0.81 -25.73 -17.12
N GLU A 87 0.27 -26.95 -17.29
CA GLU A 87 0.42 -28.05 -16.32
C GLU A 87 1.88 -28.45 -16.08
N ASP A 88 2.74 -28.33 -17.11
CA ASP A 88 4.15 -28.67 -17.05
C ASP A 88 4.95 -27.74 -16.11
N VAL A 89 4.42 -26.56 -15.79
CA VAL A 89 5.07 -25.58 -14.92
C VAL A 89 4.41 -25.49 -13.54
N ARG A 90 3.14 -25.90 -13.42
CA ARG A 90 2.34 -25.82 -12.20
C ARG A 90 2.91 -26.66 -11.04
N ASN A 91 3.64 -27.74 -11.34
CA ASN A 91 4.18 -28.68 -10.33
C ASN A 91 3.11 -29.07 -9.29
N GLY A 92 1.90 -29.44 -9.73
CA GLY A 92 0.77 -29.80 -8.87
C GLY A 92 0.05 -28.58 -8.28
N ASN A 93 -0.37 -28.65 -7.01
CA ASN A 93 -1.12 -27.56 -6.34
C ASN A 93 -0.23 -26.50 -5.68
N SER A 94 1.01 -26.34 -6.13
CA SER A 94 1.96 -25.41 -5.54
C SER A 94 1.63 -23.96 -5.89
N PHE A 95 1.65 -23.07 -4.90
CA PHE A 95 1.47 -21.62 -5.11
C PHE A 95 2.70 -20.95 -5.72
N LEU A 96 3.87 -21.55 -5.53
CA LEU A 96 5.15 -20.92 -5.84
C LEU A 96 5.34 -20.53 -7.33
N PRO A 97 4.93 -21.35 -8.33
CA PRO A 97 5.03 -20.96 -9.74
C PRO A 97 4.20 -19.71 -10.10
N TYR A 98 3.04 -19.54 -9.46
CA TYR A 98 2.15 -18.39 -9.66
C TYR A 98 2.74 -17.10 -9.07
N LEU A 99 3.40 -17.20 -7.92
CA LEU A 99 4.11 -16.06 -7.33
C LEU A 99 5.31 -15.62 -8.18
N TRP A 100 6.09 -16.58 -8.71
CA TRP A 100 7.18 -16.25 -9.62
C TRP A 100 6.72 -15.67 -10.95
N TRP A 101 5.58 -16.13 -11.45
CA TRP A 101 4.96 -15.53 -12.62
C TRP A 101 4.65 -14.05 -12.38
N SER A 102 3.99 -13.72 -11.26
CA SER A 102 3.63 -12.33 -10.94
C SER A 102 4.88 -11.47 -10.75
N HIS A 103 5.91 -11.99 -10.07
CA HIS A 103 7.20 -11.31 -9.96
C HIS A 103 7.79 -10.95 -11.33
N HIS A 104 7.82 -11.88 -12.28
CA HIS A 104 8.37 -11.66 -13.63
C HIS A 104 7.53 -10.70 -14.47
N THR A 105 6.21 -10.71 -14.30
CA THR A 105 5.29 -9.82 -15.02
C THR A 105 5.39 -8.40 -14.48
N LEU A 106 5.29 -8.22 -13.16
CA LEU A 106 5.33 -6.92 -12.50
C LEU A 106 6.70 -6.22 -12.65
N SER A 107 7.79 -6.99 -12.68
CA SER A 107 9.14 -6.47 -12.96
C SER A 107 9.44 -6.30 -14.44
N THR A 108 8.50 -6.68 -15.33
CA THR A 108 8.68 -6.67 -16.79
C THR A 108 9.85 -7.51 -17.31
N VAL A 109 10.32 -8.49 -16.52
CA VAL A 109 11.40 -9.41 -16.91
C VAL A 109 10.93 -10.43 -17.94
N GLY A 110 9.74 -11.02 -17.72
CA GLY A 110 9.05 -11.87 -18.70
C GLY A 110 9.90 -12.96 -19.37
N TYR A 111 10.53 -13.89 -18.62
CA TYR A 111 11.34 -14.97 -19.21
C TYR A 111 10.61 -15.88 -20.23
N GLY A 112 9.28 -15.82 -20.30
CA GLY A 112 8.46 -16.52 -21.30
C GLY A 112 8.11 -17.98 -20.96
N ARG A 113 8.78 -18.61 -19.98
CA ARG A 113 8.43 -19.98 -19.53
C ARG A 113 7.12 -20.03 -18.77
N LEU A 114 6.84 -19.02 -17.96
CA LEU A 114 5.59 -18.85 -17.21
C LEU A 114 4.69 -17.92 -18.03
N SER A 115 3.92 -18.48 -18.96
CA SER A 115 2.95 -17.73 -19.77
C SER A 115 1.53 -18.14 -19.39
N PRO A 116 0.56 -17.21 -19.33
CA PRO A 116 -0.83 -17.58 -19.18
C PRO A 116 -1.31 -18.47 -20.35
N ASN A 117 -2.22 -19.39 -20.06
CA ASN A 117 -2.78 -20.33 -21.05
C ASN A 117 -4.24 -19.99 -21.44
N ASN A 118 -4.94 -19.21 -20.62
CA ASN A 118 -6.35 -18.90 -20.81
C ASN A 118 -6.63 -17.38 -20.83
N ALA A 119 -7.83 -17.01 -21.27
CA ALA A 119 -8.23 -15.61 -21.40
C ALA A 119 -8.20 -14.87 -20.04
N TYR A 120 -8.51 -15.56 -18.95
CA TYR A 120 -8.43 -15.01 -17.59
C TYR A 120 -7.01 -14.61 -17.20
N GLY A 121 -6.03 -15.50 -17.39
CA GLY A 121 -4.63 -15.23 -17.13
C GLY A 121 -4.07 -14.12 -18.02
N HIS A 122 -4.47 -14.08 -19.29
CA HIS A 122 -4.11 -12.95 -20.18
C HIS A 122 -4.69 -11.62 -19.68
N PHE A 123 -5.93 -11.60 -19.21
CA PHE A 123 -6.52 -10.40 -18.61
C PHE A 123 -5.73 -9.95 -17.37
N LEU A 124 -5.35 -10.87 -16.49
CA LEU A 124 -4.53 -10.55 -15.32
C LEU A 124 -3.14 -10.01 -15.71
N VAL A 125 -2.46 -10.60 -16.70
CA VAL A 125 -1.19 -10.04 -17.22
C VAL A 125 -1.36 -8.59 -17.65
N THR A 126 -2.44 -8.26 -18.37
CA THR A 126 -2.63 -6.89 -18.86
C THR A 126 -2.85 -5.90 -17.72
N MET A 127 -3.64 -6.28 -16.69
CA MET A 127 -3.83 -5.45 -15.50
C MET A 127 -2.53 -5.29 -14.71
N GLU A 128 -1.78 -6.37 -14.52
CA GLU A 128 -0.51 -6.34 -13.81
C GLU A 128 0.54 -5.52 -14.56
N GLY A 129 0.59 -5.60 -15.89
CA GLY A 129 1.45 -4.77 -16.73
C GLY A 129 1.11 -3.28 -16.65
N ILE A 130 -0.17 -2.93 -16.58
CA ILE A 130 -0.62 -1.53 -16.38
C ILE A 130 -0.22 -1.02 -14.99
N LEU A 131 -0.26 -1.86 -13.96
CA LEU A 131 0.10 -1.48 -12.59
C LEU A 131 1.62 -1.45 -12.34
N GLY A 132 2.39 -2.23 -13.10
CA GLY A 132 3.85 -2.24 -13.03
C GLY A 132 4.49 -1.03 -13.73
N LEU A 133 3.79 -0.45 -14.70
CA LEU A 133 4.13 0.82 -15.39
C LEU A 133 3.87 2.04 -14.49
#